data_AF-A0A1G5EBS8-F1
#
_entry.id   AF-A0A1G5EBS8-F1
#
_cell.length_a   1.000
_cell.length_b   1.000
_cell.length_c   1.000
_cell.angle_alpha   90.00
_cell.angle_beta   90.00
_cell.angle_gamma   90.00
#
_symmetry.space_group_name_H-M   'P 1'
#
loop_
_entity.id
_entity.type
_entity.pdbx_description
1 polymer ?
#
loop_
_entity_poly.entity_id
_entity_poly.type
_entity_poly.pdbx_seq_one_letter_code
_entity_poly.pdbx_strand_id
1 'polypeptide(L)'
;MPRVNLSLTQELYDRIENAANKEKITVNYYICEMLEEIFGRKDTYDYTVAVGNMIKEAKKMDEEFTLSDLPTFAGVNEILVEREIKESPAQVRARLGKMFNEAVRKGTAKGIDRATTIKNGEEQLKFYSRAAVYVNRLGKQKKEGD
;
A
#
# COMPACT_ATOMS: atom_id res chain seq x y z
N MET A 1 -9.63 -14.44 8.30
CA MET A 1 -9.26 -14.97 6.97
C MET A 1 -8.78 -16.40 7.14
N PRO A 2 -9.11 -17.29 6.19
CA PRO A 2 -8.49 -18.60 6.12
C PRO A 2 -6.97 -18.42 6.04
N ARG A 3 -6.22 -19.29 6.73
CA ARG A 3 -4.76 -19.31 6.69
C ARG A 3 -4.31 -20.54 5.94
N VAL A 4 -3.39 -20.35 5.01
CA VAL A 4 -2.69 -21.45 4.33
C VAL A 4 -1.28 -21.50 4.89
N ASN A 5 -0.87 -22.65 5.41
CA ASN A 5 0.51 -22.90 5.83
C ASN A 5 1.11 -23.89 4.83
N LEU A 6 2.21 -23.52 4.20
CA LEU A 6 2.89 -24.32 3.19
C LEU A 6 4.27 -24.71 3.70
N SER A 7 4.63 -25.98 3.54
CA SER A 7 6.00 -26.45 3.71
C SER A 7 6.64 -26.53 2.33
N LEU A 8 7.70 -25.76 2.11
CA LEU A 8 8.44 -25.70 0.85
C LEU A 8 9.88 -26.16 1.09
N THR A 9 10.54 -26.68 0.05
CA THR A 9 11.99 -26.87 0.10
C THR A 9 12.68 -25.49 0.15
N GLN A 10 13.85 -25.40 0.78
CA GLN A 10 14.60 -24.14 0.86
C GLN A 10 14.89 -23.57 -0.53
N GLU A 11 15.31 -24.43 -1.47
CA GLU A 11 15.58 -24.03 -2.86
C GLU A 11 14.36 -23.38 -3.54
N LEU A 12 13.16 -23.95 -3.35
CA LEU A 12 11.95 -23.40 -3.92
C LEU A 12 11.58 -22.06 -3.26
N TYR A 13 11.71 -21.98 -1.93
CA TYR A 13 11.48 -20.73 -1.20
C TYR A 13 12.42 -19.62 -1.70
N ASP A 14 13.72 -19.89 -1.85
CA ASP A 14 14.71 -18.90 -2.29
C ASP A 14 14.40 -18.39 -3.71
N ARG A 15 13.91 -19.26 -4.60
CA ARG A 15 13.47 -18.85 -5.95
C ARG A 15 12.27 -17.90 -5.90
N ILE A 16 11.30 -18.19 -5.04
CA ILE A 16 10.12 -17.33 -4.84
C ILE A 16 10.54 -16.01 -4.20
N GLU A 17 11.41 -16.04 -3.19
CA GLU A 17 11.92 -14.85 -2.52
C GLU A 17 12.69 -13.94 -3.49
N ASN A 18 13.52 -14.51 -4.35
CA ASN A 18 14.20 -13.76 -5.41
C ASN A 18 13.23 -13.09 -6.39
N ALA A 19 12.14 -13.78 -6.76
CA ALA A 19 11.11 -13.19 -7.62
C ALA A 19 10.36 -12.05 -6.92
N ALA A 20 9.91 -12.28 -5.67
CA ALA A 20 9.27 -11.26 -4.85
C ALA A 20 10.16 -10.02 -4.64
N ASN A 21 11.47 -10.22 -4.44
CA ASN A 21 12.44 -9.13 -4.27
C ASN A 21 12.62 -8.29 -5.54
N LYS A 22 12.59 -8.90 -6.73
CA LYS A 22 12.63 -8.16 -8.01
C LYS A 22 11.45 -7.19 -8.14
N GLU A 23 10.28 -7.60 -7.64
CA GLU A 23 9.06 -6.81 -7.62
C GLU A 23 8.91 -5.94 -6.36
N LYS A 24 9.88 -6.04 -5.43
CA LYS A 24 9.93 -5.29 -4.16
C LYS A 24 8.73 -5.55 -3.24
N ILE A 25 8.21 -6.77 -3.26
CA ILE A 25 7.09 -7.25 -2.46
C ILE A 25 7.53 -8.38 -1.52
N THR A 26 6.65 -8.86 -0.63
CA THR A 26 6.97 -9.99 0.27
C THR A 26 6.68 -11.31 -0.40
N VAL A 27 7.34 -12.38 0.04
CA VAL A 27 7.03 -13.76 -0.37
C VAL A 27 5.55 -14.08 -0.21
N ASN A 28 4.95 -13.71 0.93
CA ASN A 28 3.52 -13.91 1.15
C ASN A 28 2.66 -13.17 0.12
N TYR A 29 3.01 -11.93 -0.22
CA TYR A 29 2.27 -11.17 -1.21
C TYR A 29 2.39 -11.78 -2.60
N TYR A 30 3.61 -12.15 -2.99
CA TYR A 30 3.89 -12.80 -4.27
C TYR A 30 3.13 -14.12 -4.42
N ILE A 31 3.09 -14.96 -3.36
CA ILE A 31 2.30 -16.20 -3.36
C ILE A 31 0.80 -15.89 -3.44
N CYS A 32 0.31 -14.88 -2.71
CA CYS A 32 -1.10 -14.47 -2.80
C CYS A 32 -1.47 -14.01 -4.21
N GLU A 33 -0.64 -13.19 -4.87
CA GLU A 33 -0.86 -12.76 -6.25
C GLU A 33 -0.87 -13.93 -7.22
N MET A 34 0.08 -14.87 -7.10
CA MET A 34 0.08 -16.07 -7.94
C MET A 34 -1.21 -16.90 -7.75
N LEU A 35 -1.67 -17.05 -6.51
CA LEU A 35 -2.92 -17.76 -6.23
C LEU A 35 -4.14 -16.99 -6.76
N GLU A 36 -4.14 -15.66 -6.68
CA GLU A 36 -5.18 -14.81 -7.27
C GLU A 36 -5.14 -14.81 -8.81
N GLU A 37 -3.99 -14.97 -9.44
CA GLU A 37 -3.90 -15.11 -10.91
C GLU A 37 -4.48 -16.45 -11.37
N ILE A 38 -4.20 -17.54 -10.64
CA ILE A 38 -4.61 -18.90 -11.01
C ILE A 38 -6.08 -19.16 -10.64
N PHE A 39 -6.49 -18.73 -9.44
CA PHE A 39 -7.79 -19.06 -8.85
C PHE A 39 -8.70 -17.85 -8.66
N GLY A 40 -8.17 -16.63 -8.86
CA GLY A 40 -8.99 -15.43 -8.84
C GLY A 40 -9.95 -15.45 -10.01
N ARG A 41 -11.18 -15.09 -9.70
CA ARG A 41 -12.20 -14.79 -10.69
C ARG A 41 -12.06 -13.29 -11.01
N LYS A 42 -12.66 -12.82 -12.10
CA LYS A 42 -12.73 -11.38 -12.43
C LYS A 42 -13.42 -10.51 -11.35
N ASP A 43 -13.95 -11.13 -10.30
CA ASP A 43 -14.59 -10.53 -9.13
C ASP A 43 -13.62 -10.35 -7.94
N THR A 44 -12.30 -10.43 -8.14
CA THR A 44 -11.30 -10.11 -7.11
C THR A 44 -10.77 -8.68 -7.26
N TYR A 45 -10.42 -8.06 -6.12
CA TYR A 45 -9.86 -6.73 -6.12
C TYR A 45 -8.37 -6.76 -6.50
N ASP A 46 -7.97 -6.02 -7.54
CA ASP A 46 -6.58 -5.94 -7.97
C ASP A 46 -5.78 -4.97 -7.08
N TYR A 47 -5.15 -5.54 -6.05
CA TYR A 47 -4.40 -4.79 -5.06
C TYR A 47 -3.12 -4.17 -5.60
N THR A 48 -2.47 -4.79 -6.58
CA THR A 48 -1.21 -4.31 -7.15
C THR A 48 -1.42 -3.08 -8.01
N VAL A 49 -2.43 -3.13 -8.88
CA VAL A 49 -2.82 -1.96 -9.67
C VAL A 49 -3.27 -0.83 -8.74
N ALA A 50 -4.08 -1.14 -7.73
CA ALA A 50 -4.55 -0.13 -6.78
C ALA A 50 -3.40 0.54 -6.02
N VAL A 51 -2.44 -0.21 -5.47
CA VAL A 51 -1.29 0.38 -4.77
C VAL A 51 -0.39 1.17 -5.72
N GLY A 52 -0.18 0.67 -6.95
CA GLY A 52 0.54 1.40 -7.99
C GLY A 52 -0.11 2.76 -8.31
N ASN A 53 -1.44 2.80 -8.39
CA ASN A 53 -2.19 4.04 -8.60
C ASN A 53 -2.13 4.98 -7.39
N MET A 54 -2.30 4.46 -6.17
CA MET A 54 -2.13 5.24 -4.94
C MET A 54 -0.75 5.91 -4.87
N ILE A 55 0.32 5.22 -5.28
CA ILE A 55 1.68 5.82 -5.31
C ILE A 55 1.77 6.93 -6.35
N LYS A 56 1.13 6.78 -7.51
CA LYS A 56 1.08 7.83 -8.55
C LYS A 56 0.28 9.05 -8.07
N GLU A 57 -0.83 8.83 -7.38
CA GLU A 57 -1.66 9.87 -6.77
C GLU A 57 -0.90 10.61 -5.67
N ALA A 58 -0.27 9.88 -4.76
CA ALA A 58 0.56 10.43 -3.68
C ALA A 58 1.69 11.34 -4.19
N LYS A 59 2.29 11.02 -5.34
CA LYS A 59 3.34 11.84 -5.97
C LYS A 59 2.83 13.18 -6.52
N LYS A 60 1.53 13.32 -6.72
CA LYS A 60 0.88 14.55 -7.16
C LYS A 60 0.39 15.40 -5.98
N MET A 61 0.52 14.90 -4.75
CA MET A 61 0.13 15.65 -3.55
C MET A 61 1.18 16.72 -3.25
N ASP A 62 0.72 17.95 -3.09
CA ASP A 62 1.54 19.13 -2.76
C ASP A 62 1.63 19.37 -1.25
N GLU A 63 0.74 18.75 -0.46
CA GLU A 63 0.67 18.90 0.98
C GLU A 63 0.74 17.55 1.71
N GLU A 64 0.72 17.60 3.04
CA GLU A 64 0.47 16.39 3.83
C GLU A 64 -0.89 15.79 3.48
N PHE A 65 -0.96 14.47 3.46
CA PHE A 65 -2.17 13.76 3.08
C PHE A 65 -2.32 12.47 3.89
N THR A 66 -3.55 12.00 3.99
CA THR A 66 -3.92 10.67 4.46
C THR A 66 -4.26 9.79 3.27
N LEU A 67 -4.36 8.47 3.46
CA LEU A 67 -4.78 7.60 2.38
C LEU A 67 -6.19 7.92 1.89
N SER A 68 -7.07 8.46 2.74
CA SER A 68 -8.42 8.88 2.36
C SER A 68 -8.44 10.01 1.33
N ASP A 69 -7.35 10.78 1.21
CA ASP A 69 -7.23 11.86 0.23
C ASP A 69 -6.82 11.33 -1.16
N LEU A 70 -6.44 10.05 -1.27
CA LEU A 70 -6.07 9.40 -2.52
C LEU A 70 -7.33 8.85 -3.23
N PRO A 71 -7.64 9.29 -4.46
CA PRO A 71 -8.84 8.85 -5.19
C PRO A 71 -9.00 7.33 -5.24
N THR A 72 -7.92 6.57 -5.47
CA THR A 72 -7.98 5.10 -5.52
C THR A 72 -8.43 4.49 -4.18
N PHE A 73 -8.04 5.08 -3.05
CA PHE A 73 -8.38 4.57 -1.72
C PHE A 73 -9.77 5.04 -1.25
N ALA A 74 -10.14 6.27 -1.57
CA ALA A 74 -11.48 6.80 -1.34
C ALA A 74 -12.52 5.97 -2.12
N GLY A 75 -12.23 5.74 -3.41
CA GLY A 75 -13.08 5.09 -4.42
C GLY A 75 -13.24 3.56 -4.31
N VAL A 76 -12.74 2.95 -3.22
CA VAL A 76 -12.80 1.49 -3.04
C VAL A 76 -14.24 0.98 -3.09
N ASN A 77 -15.19 1.70 -2.50
CA ASN A 77 -16.56 1.20 -2.40
C ASN A 77 -17.23 1.13 -3.79
N GLU A 78 -16.99 2.13 -4.62
CA GLU A 78 -17.48 2.25 -6.00
C GLU A 78 -16.94 1.09 -6.84
N ILE A 79 -15.62 0.84 -6.78
CA ILE A 79 -14.98 -0.26 -7.52
C ILE A 79 -15.55 -1.63 -7.12
N LEU A 80 -15.79 -1.85 -5.82
CA LEU A 80 -16.32 -3.12 -5.33
C LEU A 80 -17.75 -3.36 -5.84
N VAL A 81 -18.58 -2.32 -5.85
CA VAL A 81 -19.95 -2.38 -6.39
C VAL A 81 -19.94 -2.59 -7.90
N GLU A 82 -19.16 -1.79 -8.65
CA GLU A 82 -19.09 -1.85 -10.12
C GLU A 82 -18.61 -3.21 -10.65
N ARG A 83 -17.71 -3.86 -9.90
CA ARG A 83 -17.10 -5.14 -10.30
C ARG A 83 -17.69 -6.35 -9.60
N GLU A 84 -18.77 -6.16 -8.85
CA GLU A 84 -19.44 -7.21 -8.07
C GLU A 84 -18.50 -8.01 -7.14
N ILE A 85 -17.47 -7.33 -6.62
CA ILE A 85 -16.45 -7.92 -5.75
C ILE A 85 -17.05 -8.11 -4.35
N LYS A 86 -16.94 -9.33 -3.80
CA LYS A 86 -17.57 -9.72 -2.53
C LYS A 86 -16.77 -9.35 -1.27
N GLU A 87 -15.64 -8.68 -1.42
CA GLU A 87 -14.83 -8.22 -0.29
C GLU A 87 -15.45 -7.00 0.39
N SER A 88 -15.32 -6.90 1.71
CA SER A 88 -15.78 -5.71 2.42
C SER A 88 -14.89 -4.49 2.11
N PRO A 89 -15.48 -3.29 1.88
CA PRO A 89 -14.69 -2.06 1.71
C PRO A 89 -13.69 -1.81 2.83
N ALA A 90 -14.04 -2.17 4.07
CA ALA A 90 -13.15 -2.03 5.22
C ALA A 90 -11.94 -2.97 5.13
N GLN A 91 -12.13 -4.20 4.65
CA GLN A 91 -11.06 -5.18 4.48
C GLN A 91 -10.09 -4.76 3.38
N VAL A 92 -10.62 -4.29 2.25
CA VAL A 92 -9.83 -3.82 1.10
C VAL A 92 -9.00 -2.60 1.50
N ARG A 93 -9.62 -1.59 2.16
CA ARG A 93 -8.90 -0.40 2.68
C ARG A 93 -7.82 -0.78 3.69
N ALA A 94 -8.08 -1.73 4.59
CA ALA A 94 -7.07 -2.18 5.53
C ALA A 94 -5.86 -2.84 4.82
N ARG A 95 -6.10 -3.66 3.80
CA ARG A 95 -5.04 -4.30 3.01
C ARG A 95 -4.24 -3.27 2.21
N LEU A 96 -4.92 -2.37 1.50
CA LEU A 96 -4.28 -1.28 0.76
C LEU A 96 -3.43 -0.40 1.67
N GLY A 97 -3.95 -0.02 2.84
CA GLY A 97 -3.20 0.80 3.79
C GLY A 97 -1.93 0.11 4.30
N LYS A 98 -2.01 -1.19 4.58
CA LYS A 98 -0.84 -1.99 4.97
C LYS A 98 0.21 -2.03 3.86
N MET A 99 -0.22 -2.33 2.63
CA MET A 99 0.68 -2.43 1.48
C MET A 99 1.33 -1.10 1.14
N PHE A 100 0.57 0.00 1.13
CA PHE A 100 1.10 1.32 0.87
C PHE A 100 2.12 1.74 1.93
N ASN A 101 1.82 1.52 3.21
CA ASN A 101 2.76 1.80 4.30
C ASN A 101 4.06 0.97 4.15
N GLU A 102 3.93 -0.30 3.77
CA GLU A 102 5.09 -1.13 3.51
C GLU A 102 5.92 -0.63 2.31
N ALA A 103 5.27 -0.21 1.22
CA ALA A 103 5.92 0.37 0.06
C ALA A 103 6.68 1.66 0.40
N VAL A 104 6.13 2.50 1.29
CA VAL A 104 6.81 3.68 1.85
C VAL A 104 8.01 3.26 2.69
N ARG A 105 7.82 2.35 3.65
CA ARG A 105 8.88 1.88 4.55
C ARG A 105 10.06 1.23 3.83
N LYS A 106 9.80 0.48 2.75
CA LYS A 106 10.82 -0.18 1.91
C LYS A 106 11.43 0.74 0.85
N GLY A 107 10.95 1.98 0.71
CA GLY A 107 11.42 2.93 -0.31
C GLY A 107 10.99 2.59 -1.74
N THR A 108 10.02 1.68 -1.91
CA THR A 108 9.40 1.38 -3.21
C THR A 108 8.55 2.56 -3.69
N ALA A 109 7.84 3.22 -2.77
CA ALA A 109 7.13 4.47 -3.01
C ALA A 109 8.11 5.68 -2.94
N LYS A 110 9.05 5.75 -3.88
CA LYS A 110 10.09 6.80 -3.91
C LYS A 110 9.48 8.21 -3.84
N GLY A 111 10.00 9.02 -2.93
CA GLY A 111 9.61 10.41 -2.73
C GLY A 111 8.44 10.60 -1.75
N ILE A 112 7.85 9.52 -1.22
CA ILE A 112 6.78 9.59 -0.23
C ILE A 112 7.28 9.09 1.11
N ASP A 113 6.97 9.81 2.19
CA ASP A 113 7.33 9.44 3.55
C ASP A 113 6.16 9.56 4.51
N ARG A 114 6.32 8.95 5.68
CA ARG A 114 5.46 9.22 6.83
C ARG A 114 5.76 10.62 7.34
N ALA A 115 4.73 11.44 7.51
CA ALA A 115 4.89 12.75 8.14
C ALA A 115 5.22 12.56 9.63
N THR A 116 6.10 13.41 10.14
CA THR A 116 6.51 13.45 11.55
C THR A 116 6.15 14.80 12.17
N THR A 117 6.00 14.81 13.48
CA THR A 117 5.77 16.02 14.29
C THR A 117 6.65 15.94 15.52
N ILE A 118 7.15 17.08 15.98
CA ILE A 118 7.88 17.14 17.24
C ILE A 118 6.86 17.27 18.37
N LYS A 119 6.88 16.34 19.33
CA LYS A 119 6.11 16.42 20.58
C LYS A 119 7.07 16.19 21.74
N ASN A 120 7.10 17.13 22.68
CA ASN A 120 7.97 17.05 23.87
C ASN A 120 9.46 16.86 23.54
N GLY A 121 9.94 17.44 22.44
CA GLY A 121 11.33 17.32 22.01
C GLY A 121 11.69 16.04 21.27
N GLU A 122 10.74 15.11 21.09
CA GLU A 122 10.93 13.87 20.33
C GLU A 122 10.18 13.90 18.99
N GLU A 123 10.81 13.34 17.96
CA GLU A 123 10.17 13.15 16.66
C GLU A 123 9.20 11.96 16.73
N GLN A 124 7.91 12.23 16.50
CA GLN A 124 6.85 11.24 16.52
C GLN A 124 6.11 11.20 15.18
N LEU A 125 5.63 10.02 14.81
CA LEU A 125 4.78 9.86 13.62
C LEU A 125 3.50 10.68 13.74
N LYS A 126 3.15 11.42 12.68
CA LYS A 126 1.94 12.22 12.63
C LYS A 126 0.73 11.36 12.28
N PHE A 127 -0.37 11.60 13.01
CA PHE A 127 -1.67 10.99 12.77
C PHE A 127 -2.76 12.06 12.82
N TYR A 128 -3.74 11.96 11.93
CA TYR A 128 -4.95 12.77 11.95
C TYR A 128 -6.13 11.85 12.25
N SER A 129 -6.78 11.99 13.42
CA SER A 129 -7.90 11.14 13.84
C SER A 129 -7.61 9.62 13.69
N ARG A 130 -6.40 9.19 14.09
CA ARG A 130 -5.83 7.83 13.94
C ARG A 130 -5.38 7.44 12.53
N ALA A 131 -5.67 8.24 11.51
CA ALA A 131 -5.17 8.02 10.16
C ALA A 131 -3.69 8.40 10.07
N ALA A 132 -2.91 7.53 9.44
CA ALA A 132 -1.52 7.74 9.09
C ALA A 132 -1.38 8.93 8.12
N VAL A 133 -0.58 9.94 8.48
CA VAL A 133 -0.28 11.09 7.60
C VAL A 133 1.03 10.89 6.83
N TYR A 134 1.02 11.22 5.55
CA TYR A 134 2.12 11.07 4.61
C TYR A 134 2.47 12.41 3.97
N VAL A 135 3.68 12.51 3.43
CA VAL A 135 4.16 13.70 2.74
C VAL A 135 4.96 13.30 1.52
N ASN A 136 4.85 14.09 0.45
CA ASN A 136 5.71 14.00 -0.71
C ASN A 136 6.94 14.90 -0.49
N ARG A 137 8.16 14.33 -0.43
CA ARG A 137 9.41 15.08 -0.22
C ARG A 137 9.63 16.16 -1.27
N LEU A 138 9.20 15.92 -2.51
CA LEU A 138 9.32 16.91 -3.59
C LEU A 138 8.35 18.08 -3.42
N GLY A 139 7.20 17.85 -2.79
CA GLY A 139 6.26 18.92 -2.41
C GLY A 139 6.76 19.74 -1.21
N LYS A 140 7.44 19.08 -0.25
CA LYS A 140 7.98 19.73 0.96
C LYS A 140 9.03 20.81 0.64
N GLN A 141 9.90 20.58 -0.35
CA GLN A 141 10.93 21.55 -0.76
C GLN A 141 10.37 22.86 -1.34
N LYS A 142 9.13 22.88 -1.87
CA LYS A 142 8.52 24.12 -2.37
C LYS A 142 8.04 25.06 -1.27
N LYS A 143 7.81 24.58 -0.04
CA LYS A 143 7.23 25.38 1.05
C LYS A 143 8.25 25.94 2.06
N GLU A 144 9.48 25.42 2.08
CA GLU A 144 10.56 25.91 2.95
C GLU A 144 11.44 26.97 2.24
N GLY A 145 11.09 27.38 1.02
CA GLY A 145 11.86 28.29 0.17
C GLY A 145 11.16 29.59 -0.25
N ASP A 146 10.00 29.92 0.32
CA ASP A 146 9.29 31.19 0.14
C ASP A 146 9.25 32.00 1.45
#